data_AF-A0A938GEH7-F1
#
_entry.id   AF-A0A938GEH7-F1
#
_cell.length_a   1.000
_cell.length_b   1.000
_cell.length_c   1.000
_cell.angle_alpha   90.00
_cell.angle_beta   90.00
_cell.angle_gamma   90.00
#
_symmetry.space_group_name_H-M   'P 1'
#
loop_
_entity.id
_entity.type
_entity.pdbx_description
1 polymer ?
#
loop_
_entity_poly.entity_id
_entity_poly.type
_entity_poly.pdbx_seq_one_letter_code
_entity_poly.pdbx_strand_id
1 'polypeptide(L)'
;MKSLVESPEIRNVPETESGLTIPYRSNENERPVIAALLYEFPKQPLPEAIKILLRQAPESFDDTRLGTLALAIREMSLMEDLVCPTTVKEWLEKHGKTEEAGGVLYIDQLKYDVLSLDIVELEAKKVLQGYQNRKLTAVLSESLKTAVDAPTKTLSIAEHVVSALTELAADGTGSRKLSIRNPNEILAMQFDDSDIILGDRLLAKGQSLTN
;
A
#
# COMPACT_ATOMS: atom_id res chain seq x y z
N MET A 1 -21.92 29.12 -41.92
CA MET A 1 -22.38 28.00 -41.08
C MET A 1 -21.16 27.30 -40.51
N LYS A 2 -20.76 27.63 -39.27
CA LYS A 2 -19.65 26.99 -38.53
C LYS A 2 -20.29 26.14 -37.44
N SER A 3 -20.16 24.82 -37.50
CA SER A 3 -20.52 23.93 -36.38
C SER A 3 -19.27 23.67 -35.56
N LEU A 4 -19.22 24.27 -34.37
CA LEU A 4 -18.25 24.02 -33.33
C LEU A 4 -18.68 22.73 -32.63
N VAL A 5 -17.88 21.66 -32.75
CA VAL A 5 -18.08 20.42 -31.98
C VAL A 5 -17.35 20.60 -30.66
N GLU A 6 -18.08 20.99 -29.62
CA GLU A 6 -17.58 20.99 -28.24
C GLU A 6 -17.33 19.54 -27.81
N SER A 7 -16.08 19.27 -27.40
CA SER A 7 -15.69 18.03 -26.73
C SER A 7 -16.29 18.03 -25.32
N PRO A 8 -16.82 16.90 -24.81
CA PRO A 8 -17.38 16.89 -23.47
C PRO A 8 -16.25 17.00 -22.44
N GLU A 9 -16.28 18.08 -21.67
CA GLU A 9 -15.49 18.24 -20.45
C GLU A 9 -15.73 17.03 -19.54
N ILE A 10 -14.65 16.34 -19.17
CA ILE A 10 -14.68 15.29 -18.16
C ILE A 10 -14.94 15.98 -16.83
N ARG A 11 -16.22 16.02 -16.45
CA ARG A 11 -16.71 16.54 -15.19
C ARG A 11 -16.09 15.71 -14.06
N ASN A 12 -15.26 16.34 -13.22
CA ASN A 12 -14.75 15.75 -11.98
C ASN A 12 -15.90 15.09 -11.22
N VAL A 13 -15.85 13.76 -11.11
CA VAL A 13 -16.78 12.99 -10.28
C VAL A 13 -16.38 13.25 -8.83
N PRO A 14 -17.28 13.77 -7.98
CA PRO A 14 -16.99 13.94 -6.56
C PRO A 14 -16.79 12.57 -5.90
N GLU A 15 -15.79 12.50 -5.03
CA GLU A 15 -15.42 11.33 -4.24
C GLU A 15 -16.68 10.68 -3.64
N THR A 16 -16.96 9.47 -4.09
CA THR A 16 -18.15 8.74 -3.69
C THR A 16 -17.92 8.20 -2.29
N GLU A 17 -18.71 8.66 -1.33
CA GLU A 17 -18.84 8.09 0.01
C GLU A 17 -19.43 6.67 -0.10
N SER A 18 -18.61 5.71 -0.52
CA SER A 18 -18.88 4.29 -0.33
C SER A 18 -18.30 3.89 1.02
N GLY A 19 -19.19 3.71 2.00
CA GLY A 19 -18.82 3.20 3.32
C GLY A 19 -17.94 1.96 3.20
N LEU A 20 -16.77 2.03 3.85
CA LEU A 20 -15.67 1.06 3.87
C LEU A 20 -14.58 1.15 2.79
N THR A 21 -14.39 2.30 2.14
CA THR A 21 -13.09 2.63 1.52
C THR A 21 -12.49 3.82 2.24
N ILE A 22 -11.37 3.62 2.93
CA ILE A 22 -10.65 4.74 3.54
C ILE A 22 -10.05 5.56 2.39
N PRO A 23 -10.35 6.86 2.26
CA PRO A 23 -9.80 7.66 1.17
C PRO A 23 -8.27 7.65 1.27
N TYR A 24 -7.62 7.26 0.17
CA TYR A 24 -6.17 7.34 0.05
C TYR A 24 -5.79 8.77 -0.35
N ARG A 25 -5.03 9.44 0.51
CA ARG A 25 -4.46 10.75 0.26
C ARG A 25 -2.95 10.61 0.25
N SER A 26 -2.36 10.55 -0.94
CA SER A 26 -0.97 10.10 -1.12
C SER A 26 0.01 10.78 -0.17
N ASN A 27 0.02 12.12 -0.16
CA ASN A 27 1.01 12.87 0.63
C ASN A 27 0.77 12.78 2.14
N GLU A 28 -0.49 12.75 2.59
CA GLU A 28 -0.85 12.71 4.01
C GLU A 28 -0.54 11.35 4.64
N ASN A 29 -0.69 10.27 3.84
CA ASN A 29 -0.53 8.91 4.33
C ASN A 29 0.91 8.41 4.16
N GLU A 30 1.63 8.85 3.13
CA GLU A 30 3.00 8.39 2.84
C GLU A 30 4.06 9.04 3.74
N ARG A 31 3.89 10.32 4.08
CA ARG A 31 4.86 11.06 4.91
C ARG A 31 5.07 10.42 6.28
N PRO A 32 4.02 10.05 7.05
CA PRO A 32 4.22 9.40 8.34
C PRO A 32 4.92 8.04 8.24
N VAL A 33 4.70 7.30 7.15
CA VAL A 33 5.34 6.00 6.92
C VAL A 33 6.86 6.15 6.78
N ILE A 34 7.30 7.10 5.94
CA ILE A 34 8.73 7.38 5.78
C ILE A 34 9.32 8.04 7.04
N ALA A 35 8.60 8.97 7.66
CA ALA A 35 9.06 9.63 8.88
C ALA A 35 9.32 8.62 10.01
N ALA A 36 8.38 7.69 10.25
CA ALA A 36 8.55 6.65 11.26
C ALA A 36 9.73 5.72 10.93
N LEU A 37 9.91 5.35 9.65
CA LEU A 37 11.06 4.55 9.22
C LEU A 37 12.39 5.29 9.41
N LEU A 38 12.44 6.60 9.21
CA LEU A 38 13.67 7.37 9.36
C LEU A 38 14.05 7.61 10.83
N TYR A 39 13.08 7.88 11.70
CA TYR A 39 13.34 8.33 13.07
C TYR A 39 13.15 7.25 14.13
N GLU A 40 12.23 6.32 13.93
CA GLU A 40 11.88 5.28 14.91
C GLU A 40 12.20 3.86 14.42
N PHE A 41 13.06 3.73 13.40
CA PHE A 41 13.33 2.47 12.69
C PHE A 41 13.25 1.26 13.64
N PRO A 42 12.21 0.41 13.51
CA PRO A 42 11.85 -0.49 14.58
C PRO A 42 12.90 -1.58 14.75
N LYS A 43 13.26 -1.87 16.01
CA LYS A 43 14.08 -3.04 16.39
C LYS A 43 13.33 -4.37 16.23
N GLN A 44 12.00 -4.29 16.09
CA GLN A 44 11.08 -5.39 15.89
C GLN A 44 10.84 -5.62 14.39
N PRO A 45 10.40 -6.82 13.98
CA PRO A 45 10.12 -7.08 12.57
C PRO A 45 9.12 -6.06 12.02
N LEU A 46 9.42 -5.48 10.86
CA LEU A 46 8.57 -4.51 10.20
C LEU A 46 7.15 -5.09 9.95
N PRO A 47 6.09 -4.29 10.11
CA PRO A 47 4.76 -4.65 9.66
C PRO A 47 4.75 -5.06 8.17
N GLU A 48 3.89 -6.02 7.83
CA GLU A 48 3.92 -6.64 6.50
C GLU A 48 3.65 -5.64 5.36
N ALA A 49 2.72 -4.70 5.58
CA ALA A 49 2.43 -3.65 4.61
C ALA A 49 3.68 -2.82 4.28
N ILE A 50 4.48 -2.47 5.30
CA ILE A 50 5.69 -1.67 5.14
C ILE A 50 6.77 -2.46 4.38
N LYS A 51 6.91 -3.76 4.65
CA LYS A 51 7.84 -4.62 3.89
C LYS A 51 7.51 -4.65 2.40
N ILE A 52 6.22 -4.81 2.07
CA ILE A 52 5.76 -4.85 0.67
C ILE A 52 6.04 -3.51 -0.01
N LEU A 53 5.72 -2.39 0.67
CA LEU A 53 6.00 -1.04 0.16
C LEU A 53 7.48 -0.82 -0.10
N LEU A 54 8.37 -1.17 0.85
CA LEU A 54 9.81 -1.03 0.66
C LEU A 54 10.31 -1.92 -0.47
N ARG A 55 9.87 -3.18 -0.56
CA ARG A 55 10.27 -4.10 -1.63
C ARG A 55 9.94 -3.56 -3.03
N GLN A 56 8.81 -2.87 -3.16
CA GLN A 56 8.30 -2.30 -4.41
C GLN A 56 8.65 -0.81 -4.59
N ALA A 57 9.56 -0.26 -3.77
CA ALA A 57 10.01 1.12 -3.91
C ALA A 57 10.93 1.29 -5.14
N PRO A 58 10.87 2.44 -5.84
CA PRO A 58 10.11 3.64 -5.50
C PRO A 58 8.63 3.65 -5.94
N GLU A 59 8.20 2.72 -6.80
CA GLU A 59 6.90 2.74 -7.48
C GLU A 59 5.69 2.56 -6.55
N SER A 60 5.93 2.03 -5.35
CA SER A 60 4.93 1.91 -4.29
C SER A 60 4.43 3.24 -3.73
N PHE A 61 5.18 4.34 -3.91
CA PHE A 61 4.83 5.67 -3.45
C PHE A 61 4.35 6.55 -4.61
N ASP A 62 3.39 7.43 -4.34
CA ASP A 62 2.92 8.44 -5.31
C ASP A 62 3.90 9.62 -5.38
N ASP A 63 4.39 10.07 -4.21
CA ASP A 63 5.38 11.15 -4.16
C ASP A 63 6.76 10.58 -4.50
N THR A 64 7.30 11.01 -5.65
CA THR A 64 8.62 10.59 -6.12
C THR A 64 9.73 10.84 -5.10
N ARG A 65 9.61 11.89 -4.27
CA ARG A 65 10.58 12.20 -3.21
C ARG A 65 10.56 11.15 -2.12
N LEU A 66 9.36 10.78 -1.68
CA LEU A 66 9.15 9.75 -0.65
C LEU A 66 9.52 8.37 -1.17
N GLY A 67 9.22 8.06 -2.44
CA GLY A 67 9.67 6.83 -3.09
C GLY A 67 11.19 6.73 -3.17
N THR A 68 11.88 7.84 -3.45
CA THR A 68 13.36 7.90 -3.46
C THR A 68 13.95 7.64 -2.08
N LEU A 69 13.34 8.23 -1.04
CA LEU A 69 13.71 7.97 0.35
C LEU A 69 13.44 6.52 0.76
N ALA A 70 12.30 5.95 0.36
CA ALA A 70 11.96 4.56 0.59
C ALA A 70 12.97 3.59 -0.05
N LEU A 71 13.43 3.91 -1.26
CA LEU A 71 14.48 3.15 -1.94
C LEU A 71 15.80 3.23 -1.16
N ALA A 72 16.21 4.41 -0.69
CA ALA A 72 17.41 4.55 0.14
C ALA A 72 17.32 3.70 1.42
N ILE A 73 16.18 3.77 2.12
CA ILE A 73 15.90 2.98 3.33
C ILE A 73 15.96 1.48 3.03
N ARG A 74 15.40 1.03 1.89
CA ARG A 74 15.46 -0.38 1.48
C ARG A 74 16.91 -0.83 1.29
N GLU A 75 17.69 -0.10 0.51
CA GLU A 75 19.08 -0.47 0.21
C GLU A 75 19.93 -0.51 1.48
N MET A 76 19.77 0.48 2.36
CA MET A 76 20.48 0.50 3.66
C MET A 76 20.05 -0.66 4.57
N SER A 77 18.76 -0.98 4.60
CA SER A 77 18.23 -2.13 5.34
C SER A 77 18.81 -3.46 4.84
N LEU A 78 19.00 -3.61 3.52
CA LEU A 78 19.64 -4.80 2.93
C LEU A 78 21.14 -4.89 3.26
N MET A 79 21.81 -3.75 3.44
CA MET A 79 23.21 -3.68 3.86
C MET A 79 23.40 -3.84 5.38
N GLU A 80 22.31 -4.01 6.14
CA GLU A 80 22.29 -4.01 7.61
C GLU A 80 22.85 -2.71 8.23
N ASP A 81 22.81 -1.61 7.48
CA ASP A 81 23.25 -0.30 7.93
C ASP A 81 22.21 0.38 8.82
N LEU A 82 22.67 1.28 9.68
CA LEU A 82 21.77 2.06 10.53
C LEU A 82 20.95 3.04 9.68
N VAL A 83 19.63 2.84 9.64
CA VAL A 83 18.69 3.78 9.03
C VAL A 83 18.42 4.92 10.00
N CYS A 84 18.94 6.11 9.68
CA CYS A 84 18.76 7.35 10.42
C CYS A 84 18.77 8.53 9.43
N PRO A 85 18.24 9.71 9.79
CA PRO A 85 18.20 10.86 8.87
C PRO A 85 19.59 11.26 8.38
N THR A 86 20.61 11.21 9.24
CA THR A 86 21.99 11.56 8.89
C THR A 86 22.59 10.57 7.90
N THR A 87 22.44 9.27 8.16
CA THR A 87 22.99 8.21 7.30
C THR A 87 22.27 8.13 5.96
N VAL A 88 20.95 8.36 5.94
CA VAL A 88 20.17 8.47 4.70
C VAL A 88 20.60 9.69 3.87
N LYS A 89 20.85 10.85 4.51
CA LYS A 89 21.38 12.03 3.81
C LYS A 89 22.74 11.76 3.17
N GLU A 90 23.66 11.15 3.92
CA GLU A 90 24.98 10.77 3.38
C GLU A 90 24.85 9.78 2.22
N TRP A 91 23.92 8.82 2.32
CA TRP A 91 23.65 7.87 1.24
C TRP A 91 23.13 8.58 0.00
N LEU A 92 22.19 9.51 0.15
CA LEU A 92 21.63 10.29 -0.97
C LEU A 92 22.68 11.18 -1.63
N GLU A 93 23.56 11.82 -0.84
CA GLU A 93 24.66 12.64 -1.35
C GLU A 93 25.65 11.80 -2.16
N LYS A 94 26.05 10.62 -1.65
CA LYS A 94 26.95 9.70 -2.36
C LYS A 94 26.38 9.23 -3.70
N HIS A 95 25.06 9.10 -3.80
CA HIS A 95 24.37 8.64 -5.01
C HIS A 95 23.82 9.78 -5.88
N GLY A 96 24.03 11.04 -5.49
CA GLY A 96 23.55 12.21 -6.25
C GLY A 96 22.02 12.38 -6.27
N LYS A 97 21.30 11.75 -5.34
CA LYS A 97 19.82 11.74 -5.29
C LYS A 97 19.20 12.74 -4.31
N THR A 98 20.01 13.63 -3.73
CA THR A 98 19.56 14.58 -2.70
C THR A 98 18.45 15.51 -3.20
N GLU A 99 18.56 16.01 -4.44
CA GLU A 99 17.54 16.87 -5.04
C GLU A 99 16.25 16.11 -5.37
N GLU A 100 16.37 14.87 -5.87
CA GLU A 100 15.23 13.98 -6.14
C GLU A 100 14.44 13.63 -4.87
N ALA A 101 15.12 13.55 -3.72
CA ALA A 101 14.51 13.36 -2.41
C ALA A 101 13.88 14.65 -1.81
N GLY A 102 13.90 15.77 -2.53
CA GLY A 102 13.36 17.05 -2.07
C GLY A 102 14.33 17.92 -1.26
N GLY A 103 15.61 17.54 -1.20
CA GLY A 103 16.66 18.28 -0.52
C GLY A 103 16.73 18.03 0.99
N VAL A 104 17.83 18.46 1.60
CA VAL A 104 18.14 18.21 3.02
C VAL A 104 17.07 18.79 3.96
N LEU A 105 16.56 19.98 3.63
CA LEU A 105 15.52 20.66 4.42
C LEU A 105 14.21 19.87 4.44
N TYR A 106 13.84 19.21 3.34
CA TYR A 106 12.62 18.42 3.29
C TYR A 106 12.71 17.19 4.20
N ILE A 107 13.87 16.51 4.21
CA ILE A 107 14.12 15.37 5.09
C ILE A 107 14.00 15.80 6.57
N ASP A 108 14.51 16.99 6.92
CA ASP A 108 14.40 17.52 8.29
C ASP A 108 12.98 17.93 8.68
N GLN A 109 12.11 18.22 7.71
CA GLN A 109 10.70 18.52 7.97
C GLN A 109 9.89 17.26 8.31
N LEU A 110 10.31 16.07 7.83
CA LEU A 110 9.60 14.82 8.09
C LEU A 110 9.55 14.46 9.59
N LYS A 111 10.43 15.04 10.43
CA LYS A 111 10.37 14.85 11.89
C LYS A 111 9.05 15.27 12.53
N TYR A 112 8.29 16.17 11.89
CA TYR A 112 7.01 16.64 12.42
C TYR A 112 5.85 15.69 12.10
N ASP A 113 6.06 14.76 11.16
CA ASP A 113 5.06 13.80 10.70
C ASP A 113 5.27 12.40 11.34
N VAL A 114 6.15 12.29 12.34
CA VAL A 114 6.42 11.01 13.04
C VAL A 114 5.21 10.61 13.88
N LEU A 115 4.71 9.40 13.64
CA LEU A 115 3.60 8.77 14.35
C LEU A 115 4.04 7.44 14.96
N SER A 116 3.29 6.95 15.94
CA SER A 116 3.52 5.64 16.53
C SER A 116 3.33 4.51 15.51
N LEU A 117 4.07 3.41 15.71
CA LEU A 117 4.09 2.27 14.79
C LEU A 117 2.70 1.71 14.45
N ASP A 118 1.78 1.67 15.41
CA ASP A 118 0.41 1.17 15.20
C ASP A 118 -0.37 2.03 14.19
N ILE A 119 -0.23 3.35 14.29
CA ILE A 119 -0.87 4.30 13.37
C ILE A 119 -0.18 4.23 12.01
N VAL A 120 1.14 4.12 12.00
CA VAL A 120 1.94 3.99 10.77
C VAL A 120 1.55 2.72 10.02
N GLU A 121 1.27 1.60 10.69
CA GLU A 121 0.78 0.39 10.04
C GLU A 121 -0.57 0.64 9.34
N LEU A 122 -1.48 1.37 9.98
CA LEU A 122 -2.76 1.74 9.39
C LEU A 122 -2.57 2.64 8.16
N GLU A 123 -1.68 3.64 8.23
CA GLU A 123 -1.38 4.49 7.08
C GLU A 123 -0.70 3.72 5.95
N ALA A 124 0.27 2.85 6.26
CA ALA A 124 0.95 1.99 5.29
C ALA A 124 -0.03 1.06 4.55
N LYS A 125 -1.07 0.56 5.22
CA LYS A 125 -2.14 -0.21 4.56
C LYS A 125 -2.88 0.62 3.52
N LYS A 126 -3.17 1.90 3.80
CA LYS A 126 -3.81 2.80 2.84
C LYS A 126 -2.89 3.09 1.65
N VAL A 127 -1.60 3.31 1.90
CA VAL A 127 -0.59 3.50 0.83
C VAL A 127 -0.51 2.27 -0.07
N LEU A 128 -0.46 1.08 0.53
CA LEU A 128 -0.44 -0.17 -0.21
C LEU A 128 -1.70 -0.35 -1.07
N GLN A 129 -2.87 -0.05 -0.54
CA GLN A 129 -4.12 -0.07 -1.31
C GLN A 129 -4.08 0.92 -2.48
N GLY A 130 -3.57 2.13 -2.26
CA GLY A 130 -3.35 3.12 -3.31
C GLY A 130 -2.45 2.59 -4.43
N TYR A 131 -1.29 2.03 -4.08
CA TYR A 131 -0.38 1.39 -5.03
C TYR A 131 -1.03 0.26 -5.82
N GLN A 132 -1.75 -0.64 -5.14
CA GLN A 132 -2.45 -1.75 -5.78
C GLN A 132 -3.50 -1.26 -6.77
N ASN A 133 -4.29 -0.24 -6.40
CA ASN A 133 -5.28 0.36 -7.28
C ASN A 133 -4.62 0.99 -8.51
N ARG A 134 -3.52 1.74 -8.34
CA ARG A 134 -2.76 2.31 -9.47
C ARG A 134 -2.26 1.22 -10.42
N LYS A 135 -1.70 0.14 -9.88
CA LYS A 135 -1.20 -1.00 -10.65
C LYS A 135 -2.32 -1.71 -11.41
N LEU A 136 -3.48 -1.92 -10.77
CA LEU A 136 -4.68 -2.46 -11.44
C LEU A 136 -5.15 -1.58 -12.58
N THR A 137 -5.29 -0.28 -12.33
CA THR A 137 -5.75 0.68 -13.33
C THR A 137 -4.79 0.71 -14.52
N ALA A 138 -3.48 0.68 -14.30
CA ALA A 138 -2.49 0.62 -15.38
C ALA A 138 -2.64 -0.64 -16.24
N VAL A 139 -2.69 -1.82 -15.61
CA VAL A 139 -2.84 -3.11 -16.32
C VAL A 139 -4.14 -3.18 -17.11
N LEU A 140 -5.26 -2.76 -16.51
CA LEU A 140 -6.56 -2.76 -17.16
C LEU A 140 -6.60 -1.76 -18.33
N SER A 141 -6.01 -0.59 -18.17
CA SER A 141 -5.96 0.44 -19.21
C SER A 141 -5.11 -0.02 -20.41
N GLU A 142 -3.97 -0.64 -20.15
CA GLU A 142 -3.11 -1.23 -21.19
C GLU A 142 -3.82 -2.38 -21.92
N SER A 143 -4.50 -3.25 -21.17
CA SER A 143 -5.26 -4.38 -21.72
C SER A 143 -6.43 -3.90 -22.56
N LEU A 144 -7.13 -2.85 -22.13
CA LEU A 144 -8.22 -2.23 -22.89
C LEU A 144 -7.71 -1.63 -24.21
N LYS A 145 -6.60 -0.89 -24.16
CA LYS A 145 -5.98 -0.34 -25.38
C LYS A 145 -5.60 -1.45 -26.36
N THR A 146 -4.99 -2.53 -25.87
CA THR A 146 -4.61 -3.69 -26.67
C THR A 146 -5.84 -4.40 -27.27
N ALA A 147 -6.95 -4.47 -26.52
CA ALA A 147 -8.19 -5.07 -26.99
C ALA A 147 -8.85 -4.24 -28.09
N VAL A 148 -8.76 -2.90 -28.01
CA VAL A 148 -9.24 -1.98 -29.05
C VAL A 148 -8.38 -2.10 -30.31
N ASP A 149 -7.05 -2.12 -30.16
CA ASP A 149 -6.12 -2.16 -31.29
C ASP A 149 -6.06 -3.53 -31.99
N ALA A 150 -6.26 -4.63 -31.25
CA ALA A 150 -6.17 -5.99 -31.75
C ALA A 150 -7.29 -6.90 -31.20
N PRO A 151 -8.55 -6.73 -31.67
CA PRO A 151 -9.71 -7.45 -31.15
C PRO A 151 -9.66 -8.96 -31.40
N THR A 152 -8.77 -9.46 -32.25
CA THR A 152 -8.58 -10.90 -32.50
C THR A 152 -7.76 -11.61 -31.43
N LYS A 153 -7.14 -10.89 -30.48
CA LYS A 153 -6.28 -11.45 -29.42
C LYS A 153 -6.94 -11.49 -28.03
N THR A 154 -8.28 -11.47 -27.97
CA THR A 154 -9.04 -11.39 -26.71
C THR A 154 -8.66 -12.43 -25.66
N LEU A 155 -8.43 -13.69 -26.07
CA LEU A 155 -8.04 -14.76 -25.13
C LEU A 155 -6.67 -14.51 -24.50
N SER A 156 -5.68 -14.09 -25.27
CA SER A 156 -4.33 -13.78 -24.76
C SER A 156 -4.33 -12.57 -23.84
N ILE A 157 -5.17 -11.56 -24.14
CA ILE A 157 -5.35 -10.40 -23.26
C ILE A 157 -6.00 -10.82 -21.94
N ALA A 158 -7.00 -11.71 -21.98
CA ALA A 158 -7.65 -12.23 -20.77
C ALA A 158 -6.66 -13.03 -19.90
N GLU A 159 -5.82 -13.88 -20.49
CA GLU A 159 -4.77 -14.61 -19.77
C GLU A 159 -3.77 -13.67 -19.09
N HIS A 160 -3.34 -12.61 -19.79
CA HIS A 160 -2.43 -11.61 -19.22
C HIS A 160 -3.05 -10.88 -18.02
N VAL A 161 -4.31 -10.46 -18.12
CA VAL A 161 -5.04 -9.82 -17.02
C VAL A 161 -5.15 -10.77 -15.82
N VAL A 162 -5.51 -12.03 -16.05
CA VAL A 162 -5.60 -13.02 -14.96
C VAL A 162 -4.25 -13.19 -14.26
N SER A 163 -3.15 -13.32 -15.00
CA SER A 163 -1.81 -13.43 -14.41
C SER A 163 -1.48 -12.20 -13.54
N ALA A 164 -1.68 -11.00 -14.08
CA ALA A 164 -1.40 -9.76 -13.35
C ALA A 164 -2.28 -9.61 -12.09
N LEU A 165 -3.55 -10.03 -12.14
CA LEU A 165 -4.45 -10.04 -10.98
C LEU A 165 -4.00 -11.06 -9.93
N THR A 166 -3.52 -12.24 -10.34
CA THR A 166 -3.03 -13.25 -9.39
C THR A 166 -1.77 -12.81 -8.66
N GLU A 167 -0.84 -12.13 -9.34
CA GLU A 167 0.34 -11.54 -8.70
C GLU A 167 -0.04 -10.47 -7.68
N LEU A 168 -0.98 -9.59 -8.04
CA LEU A 168 -1.43 -8.56 -7.12
C LEU A 168 -2.16 -9.12 -5.90
N ALA A 169 -2.95 -10.18 -6.09
CA ALA A 169 -3.62 -10.87 -5.00
C ALA A 169 -2.62 -11.56 -4.05
N ALA A 170 -1.50 -12.08 -4.57
CA ALA A 170 -0.43 -12.63 -3.75
C ALA A 170 0.19 -11.55 -2.83
N ASP A 171 0.37 -10.33 -3.35
CA ASP A 171 0.93 -9.21 -2.58
C ASP A 171 -0.05 -8.62 -1.56
N GLY A 172 -1.38 -8.77 -1.77
CA GLY A 172 -2.41 -8.22 -0.87
C GLY A 172 -2.86 -9.16 0.25
N THR A 173 -2.47 -10.43 0.24
CA THR A 173 -2.99 -11.43 1.18
C THR A 173 -2.19 -11.50 2.48
N GLY A 174 -2.24 -10.42 3.25
CA GLY A 174 -2.42 -10.52 4.69
C GLY A 174 -3.83 -11.01 5.02
N SER A 175 -4.30 -12.07 4.36
CA SER A 175 -5.62 -12.63 4.62
C SER A 175 -5.60 -13.08 6.07
N ARG A 176 -6.50 -12.53 6.91
CA ARG A 176 -6.96 -13.28 8.08
C ARG A 176 -7.38 -14.63 7.53
N LYS A 177 -6.49 -15.62 7.63
CA LYS A 177 -6.86 -17.00 7.37
C LYS A 177 -7.92 -17.27 8.40
N LEU A 178 -9.15 -17.50 7.95
CA LEU A 178 -10.15 -18.15 8.78
C LEU A 178 -9.53 -19.50 9.16
N SER A 179 -8.92 -19.56 10.33
CA SER A 179 -8.34 -20.80 10.82
C SER A 179 -9.48 -21.64 11.36
N ILE A 180 -9.77 -22.76 10.71
CA ILE A 180 -10.60 -23.80 11.31
C ILE A 180 -9.78 -24.37 12.46
N ARG A 181 -10.18 -24.08 13.70
CA ARG A 181 -9.51 -24.54 14.92
C ARG A 181 -10.19 -25.79 15.44
N ASN A 182 -9.39 -26.70 15.98
CA ASN A 182 -9.95 -27.88 16.64
C ASN A 182 -10.57 -27.49 17.99
N PRO A 183 -11.63 -28.19 18.45
CA PRO A 183 -12.31 -27.86 19.71
C PRO A 183 -11.38 -27.78 20.93
N ASN A 184 -10.33 -28.61 20.96
CA ASN A 184 -9.35 -28.62 22.05
C ASN A 184 -8.42 -27.41 22.05
N GLU A 185 -8.19 -26.77 20.89
CA GLU A 185 -7.37 -25.55 20.77
C GLU A 185 -8.11 -24.33 21.31
N ILE A 186 -9.44 -24.29 21.15
CA ILE A 186 -10.31 -23.20 21.63
C ILE A 186 -10.35 -23.19 23.17
N LEU A 187 -10.41 -24.37 23.78
CA LEU A 187 -10.46 -24.53 25.24
C LEU A 187 -9.16 -24.14 25.95
N ALA A 188 -8.04 -24.08 25.22
CA ALA A 188 -6.73 -23.75 25.76
C ALA A 188 -6.37 -22.26 25.63
N MET A 189 -7.21 -21.44 24.99
CA MET A 189 -6.97 -20.00 24.87
C MET A 189 -7.34 -19.27 26.16
N GLN A 190 -6.49 -18.32 26.56
CA GLN A 190 -6.88 -17.26 27.47
C GLN A 190 -7.31 -16.06 26.64
N PHE A 191 -8.60 -15.74 26.70
CA PHE A 191 -9.18 -14.57 26.06
C PHE A 191 -8.72 -13.32 26.81
N ASP A 192 -8.26 -12.31 26.07
CA ASP A 192 -8.01 -11.00 26.67
C ASP A 192 -9.26 -10.10 26.54
N ASP A 193 -9.26 -8.98 27.27
CA ASP A 193 -10.44 -8.09 27.34
C ASP A 193 -10.82 -7.48 25.97
N SER A 194 -9.92 -7.52 24.97
CA SER A 194 -10.19 -7.08 23.59
C SER A 194 -11.09 -8.06 22.84
N ASP A 195 -11.02 -9.35 23.18
CA ASP A 195 -11.80 -10.44 22.56
C ASP A 195 -13.28 -10.39 22.97
N ILE A 196 -13.59 -9.75 24.10
CA ILE A 196 -14.96 -9.59 24.62
C ILE A 196 -15.73 -8.53 23.83
N ILE A 197 -15.04 -7.52 23.29
CA ILE A 197 -15.66 -6.34 22.65
C ILE A 197 -15.96 -6.61 21.17
N LEU A 198 -15.11 -7.36 20.49
CA LEU A 198 -15.34 -7.84 19.13
C LEU A 198 -15.83 -9.28 19.20
N GLY A 199 -17.10 -9.46 19.56
CA GLY A 199 -17.74 -10.77 19.64
C GLY A 199 -17.62 -11.53 18.31
N ASP A 200 -16.57 -12.33 18.20
CA ASP A 200 -16.38 -13.29 17.12
C ASP A 200 -17.53 -14.29 17.25
N ARG A 201 -18.49 -14.18 16.34
CA ARG A 201 -19.66 -15.06 16.28
C ARG A 201 -19.15 -16.48 15.99
N LEU A 202 -18.95 -17.26 17.04
CA LEU A 202 -18.70 -18.69 16.97
C LEU A 202 -19.94 -19.34 16.33
N LEU A 203 -19.83 -19.70 15.05
CA LEU A 203 -20.87 -20.45 14.36
C LEU A 203 -20.67 -21.94 14.64
N ALA A 204 -21.67 -22.57 15.25
CA ALA A 204 -21.67 -24.01 15.42
C ALA A 204 -21.97 -24.71 14.09
N LYS A 205 -21.53 -25.97 13.98
CA LYS A 205 -21.83 -26.81 12.82
C LYS A 205 -23.34 -26.97 12.67
N GLY A 206 -23.91 -26.38 11.61
CA GLY A 206 -25.36 -26.41 11.30
C GLY A 206 -26.09 -25.07 11.38
N GLN A 207 -25.41 -23.98 11.71
CA GLN A 207 -26.01 -22.65 11.75
C GLN A 207 -26.01 -21.99 10.36
N SER A 208 -27.18 -21.60 9.83
CA SER A 208 -27.30 -20.98 8.50
C SER A 208 -26.99 -19.47 8.52
N LEU A 209 -26.28 -18.99 7.50
CA LEU A 209 -25.92 -17.58 7.28
C LEU A 209 -26.99 -16.83 6.47
N THR A 210 -28.26 -17.02 6.79
CA THR A 210 -29.37 -16.36 6.11
C THR A 210 -30.22 -15.60 7.12
N ASN A 211 -30.30 -14.28 6.96
CA ASN A 211 -31.46 -13.52 7.44
C ASN A 211 -32.67 -13.86 6.58
#